data_AF-A0A3C0K6B6-F1
#
_entry.id   AF-A0A3C0K6B6-F1
#
_cell.length_a   1.000
_cell.length_b   1.000
_cell.length_c   1.000
_cell.angle_alpha   90.00
_cell.angle_beta   90.00
_cell.angle_gamma   90.00
#
_symmetry.space_group_name_H-M   'P 1'
#
loop_
_entity.id
_entity.type
_entity.pdbx_description
1 polymer ?
#
loop_
_entity_poly.entity_id
_entity_poly.type
_entity_poly.pdbx_seq_one_letter_code
_entity_poly.pdbx_strand_id
1 'polypeptide(L)'
;MYKALPTELHIKDSSVAGQGIFARSDIPFGTYLGVSHYIIEDDIIRTPLGGFINHSDDPNCEKYYDNGKYYVKTIKDINEGEELFLKYTFYSIGGINNAGPIRAGEV
;
A
#
# COMPACT_ATOMS: atom_id res chain seq x y z
N MET A 1 -17.68 -17.09 -2.72
CA MET A 1 -17.73 -16.14 -1.57
C MET A 1 -16.78 -15.00 -1.89
N TYR A 2 -17.21 -13.75 -1.70
CA TYR A 2 -16.40 -12.56 -2.00
C TYR A 2 -15.28 -12.36 -0.94
N LYS A 3 -14.13 -11.83 -1.35
CA LYS A 3 -13.02 -11.44 -0.46
C LYS A 3 -12.58 -10.01 -0.76
N ALA A 4 -12.41 -9.21 0.29
CA ALA A 4 -11.99 -7.82 0.20
C ALA A 4 -10.48 -7.65 -0.12
N LEU A 5 -9.68 -8.65 0.23
CA LEU A 5 -8.25 -8.75 -0.08
C LEU A 5 -7.98 -9.96 -0.98
N PRO A 6 -6.86 -9.95 -1.73
CA PRO A 6 -6.31 -11.15 -2.35
C PRO A 6 -6.25 -12.35 -1.40
N THR A 7 -6.37 -13.55 -1.95
CA THR A 7 -6.41 -14.81 -1.18
C THR A 7 -5.17 -15.05 -0.35
N GLU A 8 -4.05 -14.50 -0.80
CA GLU A 8 -2.71 -14.57 -0.24
C GLU A 8 -2.53 -13.60 0.93
N LEU A 9 -3.50 -12.72 1.20
CA LEU A 9 -3.38 -11.68 2.22
C LEU A 9 -4.43 -11.84 3.33
N HIS A 10 -4.07 -11.40 4.53
CA HIS A 10 -5.02 -11.23 5.63
C HIS A 10 -4.61 -10.06 6.53
N ILE A 11 -5.52 -9.67 7.42
CA ILE A 11 -5.27 -8.62 8.42
C ILE A 11 -4.98 -9.29 9.76
N LYS A 12 -3.99 -8.77 10.48
CA LYS A 12 -3.64 -9.14 11.86
C LYS A 12 -3.23 -7.88 12.63
N ASP A 13 -3.14 -8.00 13.94
CA ASP A 13 -2.51 -6.96 14.76
C ASP A 13 -1.03 -6.86 14.39
N SER A 14 -0.57 -5.63 14.18
CA SER A 14 0.81 -5.31 13.82
C SER A 14 1.57 -4.78 15.03
N SER A 15 2.82 -5.19 15.18
CA SER A 15 3.74 -4.61 16.16
C SER A 15 4.21 -3.20 15.76
N VAL A 16 4.00 -2.80 14.50
CA VAL A 16 4.40 -1.49 13.97
C VAL A 16 3.29 -0.46 14.18
N ALA A 17 2.07 -0.78 13.77
CA ALA A 17 0.92 0.12 13.93
C ALA A 17 -0.41 -0.63 13.87
N GLY A 18 -1.14 -0.66 14.98
CA GLY A 18 -2.52 -1.15 15.05
C GLY A 18 -2.74 -2.49 14.34
N GLN A 19 -3.27 -2.43 13.13
CA GLN A 19 -3.47 -3.59 12.25
C GLN A 19 -2.65 -3.44 10.97
N GLY A 20 -2.14 -4.56 10.46
CA GLY A 20 -1.32 -4.63 9.25
C GLY A 20 -1.83 -5.68 8.26
N ILE A 21 -1.27 -5.65 7.05
CA ILE A 21 -1.50 -6.68 6.02
C ILE A 21 -0.35 -7.68 6.07
N PHE A 22 -0.70 -8.97 6.16
CA PHE A 22 0.27 -10.04 6.25
C PHE A 22 0.05 -11.08 5.15
N ALA A 23 1.15 -11.69 4.72
CA ALA A 23 1.15 -12.81 3.81
C ALA A 23 0.56 -14.07 4.49
N ARG A 24 -0.38 -14.73 3.80
CA ARG A 24 -1.00 -16.02 4.16
C ARG A 24 -0.28 -17.19 3.48
N SER A 25 0.57 -16.91 2.51
CA SER A 25 1.43 -17.85 1.78
C SER A 25 2.60 -17.07 1.21
N ASP A 26 3.64 -17.75 0.75
CA ASP A 26 4.74 -17.09 0.05
C ASP A 26 4.22 -16.31 -1.18
N ILE A 27 4.74 -15.09 -1.36
CA ILE A 27 4.38 -14.17 -2.44
C ILE A 27 5.66 -13.80 -3.19
N PRO A 28 5.80 -14.18 -4.47
CA PRO A 28 7.00 -13.88 -5.25
C PRO A 28 7.20 -12.37 -5.48
N PHE A 29 8.45 -11.99 -5.72
CA PHE A 29 8.84 -10.68 -6.24
C PHE A 29 8.04 -10.29 -7.49
N GLY A 30 7.65 -9.01 -7.59
CA GLY A 30 6.93 -8.48 -8.74
C GLY A 30 5.45 -8.85 -8.80
N THR A 31 4.92 -9.51 -7.76
CA THR A 31 3.50 -9.87 -7.69
C THR A 31 2.65 -8.61 -7.53
N TYR A 32 1.68 -8.45 -8.42
CA TYR A 32 0.67 -7.40 -8.32
C TYR A 32 -0.39 -7.76 -7.28
N LEU A 33 -0.58 -6.89 -6.29
CA LEU A 33 -1.47 -7.12 -5.14
C LEU A 33 -2.81 -6.41 -5.25
N GLY A 34 -2.92 -5.39 -6.11
CA GLY A 34 -4.18 -4.69 -6.35
C GLY A 34 -4.11 -3.18 -6.19
N VAL A 35 -5.29 -2.56 -6.18
CA VAL A 35 -5.46 -1.12 -5.99
C VAL A 35 -5.41 -0.80 -4.50
N SER A 36 -4.58 0.14 -4.11
CA SER A 36 -4.54 0.70 -2.74
C SER A 36 -5.37 1.98 -2.61
N HIS A 37 -5.36 2.83 -3.64
CA HIS A 37 -6.06 4.11 -3.60
C HIS A 37 -6.72 4.43 -4.94
N TYR A 38 -7.88 5.06 -4.87
CA TYR A 38 -8.50 5.79 -5.98
C TYR A 38 -8.29 7.28 -5.76
N ILE A 39 -7.94 7.99 -6.82
CA ILE A 39 -7.85 9.44 -6.87
C ILE A 39 -9.07 9.92 -7.65
N ILE A 40 -10.00 10.56 -6.96
CA ILE A 40 -11.23 11.10 -7.54
C ILE A 40 -11.23 12.59 -7.28
N GLU A 41 -11.05 13.37 -8.34
CA GLU A 41 -10.80 14.82 -8.23
C GLU A 41 -9.59 15.06 -7.30
N ASP A 42 -9.81 15.72 -6.16
CA ASP A 42 -8.79 15.99 -5.16
C ASP A 42 -8.80 14.97 -4.01
N ASP A 43 -9.77 14.05 -3.97
CA ASP A 43 -9.92 13.07 -2.89
C ASP A 43 -9.09 11.81 -3.13
N ILE A 44 -8.48 11.32 -2.04
CA ILE A 44 -7.77 10.04 -2.00
C ILE A 44 -8.60 9.03 -1.21
N ILE A 45 -9.21 8.08 -1.91
CA ILE A 45 -10.03 7.01 -1.32
C ILE A 45 -9.20 5.74 -1.17
N ARG A 46 -9.06 5.24 0.06
CA ARG A 46 -8.33 3.99 0.35
C ARG A 46 -9.22 2.77 0.13
N THR A 47 -8.69 1.74 -0.52
CA THR A 47 -9.27 0.39 -0.51
C THR A 47 -8.88 -0.33 0.79
N PRO A 48 -9.41 -1.53 1.08
CA PRO A 48 -8.90 -2.35 2.17
C PRO A 48 -7.38 -2.57 2.11
N LEU A 49 -6.80 -2.76 0.91
CA LEU A 49 -5.35 -2.87 0.74
C LEU A 49 -4.63 -1.59 1.16
N GLY A 50 -5.11 -0.41 0.72
CA GLY A 50 -4.50 0.87 1.10
C GLY A 50 -4.79 1.31 2.53
N GLY A 51 -5.87 0.81 3.14
CA GLY A 51 -6.28 1.14 4.49
C GLY A 51 -5.46 0.44 5.58
N PHE A 52 -4.97 -0.77 5.31
CA PHE A 52 -4.24 -1.59 6.29
C PHE A 52 -2.75 -1.78 5.98
N ILE A 53 -2.26 -1.39 4.80
CA ILE A 53 -0.83 -1.53 4.50
C ILE A 53 -0.02 -0.46 5.24
N ASN A 54 0.91 -0.91 6.07
CA ASN A 54 1.72 -0.06 6.93
C ASN A 54 2.95 0.50 6.22
N HIS A 55 3.66 1.39 6.94
CA HIS A 55 4.89 2.00 6.47
C HIS A 55 6.14 1.35 7.09
N SER A 56 7.19 1.20 6.28
CA SER A 56 8.56 0.97 6.72
C SER A 56 9.55 1.75 5.86
N ASP A 57 10.70 2.13 6.43
CA ASP A 57 11.84 2.68 5.68
C ASP A 57 12.58 1.64 4.83
N ASP A 58 12.44 0.36 5.19
CA ASP A 58 12.84 -0.81 4.40
C ASP A 58 11.59 -1.58 3.94
N PRO A 59 10.90 -1.12 2.89
CA PRO A 59 9.67 -1.74 2.41
C PRO A 59 9.93 -3.05 1.67
N ASN A 60 8.89 -3.89 1.56
CA ASN A 60 8.84 -5.05 0.66
C ASN A 60 7.79 -4.88 -0.46
N CYS A 61 7.06 -3.77 -0.48
CA CYS A 61 6.13 -3.39 -1.53
C CYS A 61 6.41 -1.96 -2.03
N GLU A 62 6.03 -1.69 -3.28
CA GLU A 62 5.95 -0.32 -3.82
C GLU A 62 4.55 -0.01 -4.34
N LYS A 63 4.20 1.28 -4.35
CA LYS A 63 3.01 1.76 -5.03
C LYS A 63 3.38 2.55 -6.28
N TYR A 64 2.60 2.39 -7.33
CA TYR A 64 2.76 3.17 -8.57
C TYR A 64 1.41 3.75 -9.00
N TYR A 65 1.45 4.96 -9.53
CA TYR A 65 0.26 5.65 -10.03
C TYR A 65 0.02 5.27 -11.48
N ASP A 66 -1.23 4.93 -11.80
CA ASP A 66 -1.69 4.79 -13.18
C ASP A 66 -3.18 5.12 -13.26
N ASN A 67 -3.50 6.05 -14.18
CA ASN A 67 -4.85 6.49 -14.54
C ASN A 67 -5.83 6.67 -13.35
N GLY A 68 -5.48 7.55 -12.40
CA GLY A 68 -6.33 7.87 -11.25
C GLY A 68 -6.30 6.83 -10.12
N LYS A 69 -5.37 5.89 -10.13
CA LYS A 69 -5.26 4.85 -9.09
C LYS A 69 -3.83 4.65 -8.66
N TYR A 70 -3.64 4.33 -7.39
CA TYR A 70 -2.39 3.75 -6.91
C TYR A 70 -2.52 2.25 -6.79
N TYR A 71 -1.66 1.55 -7.50
CA TYR A 71 -1.53 0.10 -7.47
C TYR A 71 -0.36 -0.30 -6.57
N VAL A 72 -0.40 -1.51 -6.02
CA VAL A 72 0.67 -2.08 -5.18
C VAL A 72 1.20 -3.36 -5.80
N LYS A 73 2.52 -3.50 -5.78
CA LYS A 73 3.20 -4.76 -6.11
C LYS A 73 4.38 -5.02 -5.16
N THR A 74 4.78 -6.27 -5.04
CA THR A 74 5.95 -6.67 -4.25
C THR A 74 7.24 -6.27 -4.96
N ILE A 75 8.24 -5.87 -4.18
CA ILE A 75 9.60 -5.54 -4.64
C ILE A 75 10.66 -6.44 -4.00
N LYS A 76 10.23 -7.43 -3.22
CA LYS A 76 10.99 -8.53 -2.65
C LYS A 76 10.10 -9.77 -2.66
N ASP A 77 10.67 -10.96 -2.55
CA ASP A 77 9.88 -12.13 -2.13
C ASP A 77 9.38 -11.88 -0.70
N ILE A 78 8.15 -12.32 -0.40
CA ILE A 78 7.52 -12.18 0.92
C ILE A 78 7.14 -13.57 1.39
N ASN A 79 7.70 -14.00 2.52
CA ASN A 79 7.40 -15.32 3.07
C ASN A 79 6.04 -15.31 3.80
N GLU A 80 5.42 -16.48 3.92
CA GLU A 80 4.22 -16.64 4.74
C GLU A 80 4.43 -16.04 6.16
N GLY A 81 3.48 -15.21 6.59
CA GLY A 81 3.49 -14.57 7.90
C GLY A 81 4.23 -13.24 7.98
N GLU A 82 4.94 -12.82 6.94
CA GLU A 82 5.56 -11.49 6.89
C GLU A 82 4.51 -10.38 6.68
N GLU A 83 4.76 -9.22 7.28
CA GLU A 83 3.94 -8.02 7.09
C GLU A 83 4.37 -7.26 5.83
N LEU A 84 3.39 -6.73 5.10
CA LEU A 84 3.59 -5.94 3.89
C LEU A 84 3.74 -4.46 4.26
N PHE A 85 4.80 -3.85 3.73
CA PHE A 85 5.11 -2.44 3.98
C PHE A 85 5.35 -1.68 2.69
N LEU A 86 4.80 -0.46 2.64
CA LEU A 86 5.17 0.55 1.67
C LEU A 86 6.19 1.52 2.28
N LYS A 87 7.00 2.15 1.42
CA LYS A 87 7.67 3.39 1.81
C LYS A 87 6.72 4.55 1.56
N TYR A 88 6.26 5.19 2.63
CA TYR A 88 5.54 6.44 2.52
C TYR A 88 6.54 7.48 2.04
N THR A 89 6.28 8.02 0.86
CA THR A 89 6.88 9.29 0.47
C THR A 89 6.14 10.36 1.26
N PHE A 90 6.53 10.61 2.51
CA PHE A 90 6.04 11.78 3.21
C PHE A 90 6.42 13.01 2.39
N TYR A 91 5.47 13.91 2.20
CA TYR A 91 5.67 15.17 1.51
C TYR A 91 6.82 15.92 2.18
N SER A 92 7.88 16.22 1.44
CA SER A 92 8.66 17.41 1.74
C SER A 92 7.71 18.59 1.63
N ILE A 93 7.31 19.15 2.77
CA ILE A 93 6.60 20.42 2.82
C ILE A 93 7.56 21.46 2.22
N GLY A 94 7.34 21.80 0.94
CA GLY A 94 8.20 22.69 0.17
C GLY A 94 9.14 21.95 -0.78
N GLY A 95 8.63 21.58 -1.95
CA GLY A 95 9.48 21.08 -3.03
C GLY A 95 8.71 20.24 -4.01
N ILE A 96 8.30 20.88 -5.11
CA ILE A 96 7.76 20.27 -6.32
C ILE A 96 8.51 18.99 -6.70
N ASN A 97 7.84 17.84 -6.62
CA ASN A 97 8.28 16.63 -7.31
C ASN A 97 7.23 16.31 -8.38
N ASN A 98 7.69 16.13 -9.61
CA ASN A 98 6.89 15.87 -10.81
C ASN A 98 6.19 14.50 -10.78
N ALA A 99 5.24 14.34 -9.87
CA ALA A 99 4.18 13.33 -9.94
C ALA A 99 2.86 14.09 -9.68
N GLY A 100 1.81 13.76 -10.42
CA GLY A 100 0.54 14.49 -10.45
C GLY A 100 -0.11 14.74 -9.08
N PRO A 101 -1.19 15.55 -9.07
CA PRO A 101 -1.57 16.40 -7.94
C PRO A 101 -1.95 15.57 -6.71
N ILE A 102 -1.46 16.00 -5.56
CA ILE A 102 -1.96 15.54 -4.26
C ILE A 102 -2.36 16.76 -3.44
N ARG A 103 -3.58 16.73 -2.88
CA ARG A 103 -3.83 17.07 -1.47
C ARG A 103 -4.95 16.22 -0.89
N ALA A 104 -4.66 15.45 0.15
CA ALA A 104 -5.66 15.12 1.17
C ALA A 104 -5.23 15.78 2.48
N GLY A 105 -6.20 16.41 3.15
CA GLY A 105 -6.14 17.28 4.31
C GLY A 105 -4.89 17.25 5.20
N GLU A 106 -4.38 18.46 5.37
CA GLU A 106 -3.67 19.03 6.51
C GLU A 106 -3.80 18.27 7.85
N VAL A 107 -2.63 18.09 8.48
CA VAL A 107 -2.31 17.69 9.87
C VAL A 107 -2.68 16.30 10.37
#